data_AF-A0A7S4E535-F1
#
_entry.id   AF-A0A7S4E535-F1
#
_cell.length_a   1.000
_cell.length_b   1.000
_cell.length_c   1.000
_cell.angle_alpha   90.00
_cell.angle_beta   90.00
_cell.angle_gamma   90.00
#
_symmetry.space_group_name_H-M   'P 1'
#
loop_
_entity.id
_entity.type
_entity.pdbx_description
1 polymer ?
#
loop_
_entity_poly.entity_id
_entity_poly.type
_entity_poly.pdbx_seq_one_letter_code
_entity_poly.pdbx_strand_id
1 'polypeptide(L)'
;MGAGVSTEGAPLTRVKCKNNLGVLFDPKAEEAFRAAATGPEDELSVPWPEVDAYVKTRDERWRDPKHVLFQNLKQFRVARVEIEKIANEKIKGTIREIPWRDGDACQQRGLAGKPAASLDALYAIANLACKVYQVILTDICKGGPPLNLAPLKGRARAEEKARNEYADKTAPCYSWLFDITRGAALCQTEDALVSLYKALEADDRVDIVRTKNRFAPPLFNGYQDILMNVAVKVENVKHLCELQIHLMPM
;
A
#
# COMPACT_ATOMS: atom_id res chain seq x y z
N MET A 1 22.42 0.06 -3.38
CA MET A 1 22.20 0.57 -4.75
C MET A 1 22.34 2.09 -4.69
N GLY A 2 23.34 2.65 -5.37
CA GLY A 2 23.72 4.05 -5.22
C GLY A 2 22.64 5.00 -5.72
N ALA A 3 22.29 5.98 -4.90
CA ALA A 3 21.59 7.17 -5.38
C ALA A 3 22.53 7.83 -6.39
N GLY A 4 22.19 7.74 -7.68
CA GLY A 4 22.93 8.39 -8.75
C GLY A 4 22.98 9.88 -8.45
N VAL A 5 24.16 10.36 -8.08
CA VAL A 5 24.48 11.79 -8.09
C VAL A 5 24.06 12.30 -9.46
N SER A 6 23.21 13.33 -9.48
CA SER A 6 22.72 13.96 -10.70
C SER A 6 23.87 14.13 -11.69
N THR A 7 23.72 13.59 -12.90
CA THR A 7 24.67 13.78 -13.99
C THR A 7 24.78 15.29 -14.26
N GLU A 8 25.90 15.88 -13.86
CA GLU A 8 26.24 17.26 -14.19
C GLU A 8 25.99 17.50 -15.69
N GLY A 9 25.18 18.51 -16.01
CA GLY A 9 24.94 18.95 -17.38
C GLY A 9 23.58 18.62 -18.01
N ALA A 10 22.80 17.66 -17.50
CA ALA A 10 21.46 17.39 -18.05
C ALA A 10 20.38 18.31 -17.44
N PRO A 11 19.40 18.80 -18.22
CA PRO A 11 18.23 19.47 -17.67
C PRO A 11 17.51 18.60 -16.64
N LEU A 12 17.06 19.22 -15.56
CA LEU A 12 16.39 18.54 -14.47
C LEU A 12 14.91 18.84 -14.48
N THR A 13 14.11 17.77 -14.51
CA THR A 13 12.68 17.87 -14.27
C THR A 13 12.42 18.25 -12.81
N ARG A 14 11.21 18.72 -12.54
CA ARG A 14 10.73 19.05 -11.20
C ARG A 14 11.00 17.93 -10.18
N VAL A 15 10.75 16.68 -10.59
CA VAL A 15 10.95 15.49 -9.74
C VAL A 15 12.44 15.27 -9.46
N LYS A 16 13.32 15.42 -10.46
CA LYS A 16 14.76 15.27 -10.26
C LYS A 16 15.34 16.36 -9.35
N CYS A 17 14.87 17.60 -9.47
CA CYS A 17 15.27 18.68 -8.56
C CYS A 17 14.92 18.39 -7.09
N LYS A 18 13.73 17.81 -6.83
CA LYS A 18 13.31 17.40 -5.48
C LYS A 18 14.12 16.22 -4.95
N ASN A 19 14.33 15.20 -5.78
CA ASN A 19 14.97 13.96 -5.35
C ASN A 19 16.48 14.12 -5.14
N ASN A 20 17.14 14.98 -5.91
CA ASN A 20 18.61 15.01 -5.98
C ASN A 20 19.25 16.25 -5.37
N LEU A 21 18.54 17.38 -5.31
CA LEU A 21 19.12 18.67 -4.91
C LEU A 21 18.33 19.40 -3.82
N GLY A 22 17.19 18.84 -3.42
CA GLY A 22 16.27 19.44 -2.47
C GLY A 22 15.83 20.87 -2.78
N VAL A 23 15.95 21.29 -4.04
CA VAL A 23 15.80 22.70 -4.42
C VAL A 23 14.37 23.14 -4.19
N LEU A 24 13.36 22.34 -4.56
CA LEU A 24 11.95 22.74 -4.59
C LEU A 24 11.19 22.51 -3.28
N PHE A 25 11.85 22.65 -2.14
CA PHE A 25 11.22 22.39 -0.84
C PHE A 25 10.59 23.60 -0.16
N ASP A 26 10.79 24.80 -0.69
CA ASP A 26 10.12 26.01 -0.24
C ASP A 26 9.52 26.79 -1.42
N PRO A 27 8.54 27.68 -1.17
CA PRO A 27 7.82 28.40 -2.21
C PRO A 27 8.73 29.22 -3.15
N LYS A 28 9.81 29.82 -2.63
CA LYS A 28 10.70 30.66 -3.45
C LYS A 28 11.48 29.84 -4.48
N ALA A 29 11.81 28.59 -4.14
CA ALA A 29 12.48 27.71 -5.08
C ALA A 29 11.55 27.09 -6.11
N GLU A 30 10.31 26.81 -5.73
CA GLU A 30 9.27 26.41 -6.68
C GLU A 30 8.98 27.55 -7.67
N GLU A 31 8.94 28.80 -7.20
CA GLU A 31 8.82 29.99 -8.05
C GLU A 31 10.02 30.15 -8.98
N ALA A 32 11.25 30.06 -8.45
CA ALA A 32 12.47 30.11 -9.25
C ALA A 32 12.51 29.01 -10.33
N PHE A 33 12.09 27.79 -9.98
CA PHE A 33 11.96 26.70 -10.95
C PHE A 33 10.94 27.02 -12.03
N ARG A 34 9.74 27.51 -11.68
CA ARG A 34 8.71 27.85 -12.67
C ARG A 34 9.14 28.99 -13.59
N ALA A 35 9.91 29.95 -13.08
CA ALA A 35 10.46 31.05 -13.88
C ALA A 35 11.53 30.58 -14.88
N ALA A 36 12.28 29.54 -14.53
CA ALA A 36 13.39 28.99 -15.28
C ALA A 36 13.01 27.79 -16.19
N ALA A 37 11.88 27.14 -15.91
CA ALA A 37 11.51 25.90 -16.57
C ALA A 37 11.04 26.12 -18.00
N THR A 38 11.44 25.19 -18.88
CA THR A 38 11.01 25.13 -20.27
C THR A 38 10.50 23.72 -20.61
N GLY A 39 9.65 23.61 -21.62
CA GLY A 39 9.03 22.34 -22.05
C GLY A 39 7.51 22.33 -21.92
N PRO A 40 6.86 21.22 -22.31
CA PRO A 40 5.43 21.04 -22.08
C PRO A 40 5.12 20.90 -20.59
N GLU A 41 3.89 21.22 -20.17
CA GLU A 41 3.49 21.35 -18.76
C GLU A 41 3.79 20.09 -17.92
N ASP A 42 3.71 18.92 -18.55
CA ASP A 42 3.98 17.59 -17.98
C ASP A 42 5.48 17.20 -17.97
N GLU A 43 6.34 17.88 -18.73
CA GLU A 43 7.78 17.60 -18.82
C GLU A 43 8.68 18.83 -18.56
N LEU A 44 8.17 19.84 -17.85
CA LEU A 44 8.92 21.03 -17.47
C LEU A 44 10.28 20.67 -16.84
N SER A 45 11.34 21.24 -17.42
CA SER A 45 12.72 21.03 -16.99
C SER A 45 13.49 22.33 -16.93
N VAL A 46 14.45 22.41 -16.01
CA VAL A 46 15.35 23.56 -15.84
C VAL A 46 16.77 23.14 -16.20
N PRO A 47 17.53 23.93 -16.97
CA PRO A 47 18.94 23.68 -17.25
C PRO A 47 19.75 23.51 -15.96
N TRP A 48 20.63 22.51 -15.91
CA TRP A 48 21.49 22.27 -14.74
C TRP A 48 22.21 23.54 -14.22
N PRO A 49 22.81 24.41 -15.06
CA PRO A 49 23.50 25.61 -14.57
C PRO A 49 22.60 26.56 -13.76
N GLU A 50 21.32 26.66 -14.11
CA GLU A 50 20.36 27.52 -13.41
C GLU A 50 20.00 26.92 -12.05
N VAL A 51 19.80 25.60 -12.01
CA VAL A 51 19.57 24.88 -10.75
C VAL A 51 20.81 24.95 -9.84
N ASP A 52 21.99 24.77 -10.41
CA ASP A 52 23.29 24.81 -9.73
C ASP A 52 23.57 26.19 -9.13
N ALA A 53 23.32 27.25 -9.91
CA ALA A 53 23.41 28.63 -9.45
C ALA A 53 22.45 28.89 -8.29
N TYR A 54 21.19 28.44 -8.41
CA TYR A 54 20.20 28.60 -7.35
C TYR A 54 20.60 27.87 -6.05
N VAL A 55 21.05 26.62 -6.15
CA VAL A 55 21.58 25.84 -5.00
C VAL A 55 22.69 26.59 -4.28
N LYS A 56 23.63 27.18 -5.04
CA LYS A 56 24.77 27.95 -4.50
C LYS A 56 24.34 29.21 -3.74
N THR A 57 23.21 29.82 -4.09
CA THR A 57 22.70 30.99 -3.33
C THR A 57 22.20 30.65 -1.93
N ARG A 58 22.08 29.36 -1.59
CA ARG A 58 21.45 28.90 -0.35
C ARG A 58 22.41 28.26 0.62
N ASP A 59 22.79 27.01 0.33
CA ASP A 59 23.58 26.14 1.19
C ASP A 59 24.09 24.98 0.34
N GLU A 60 25.40 24.74 0.29
CA GLU A 60 25.98 23.66 -0.52
C GLU A 60 25.51 22.27 -0.07
N ARG A 61 25.04 22.12 1.19
CA ARG A 61 24.44 20.88 1.69
C ARG A 61 23.20 20.46 0.92
N TRP A 62 22.55 21.35 0.16
CA TRP A 62 21.47 20.97 -0.76
C TRP A 62 21.92 19.96 -1.84
N ARG A 63 23.23 19.80 -2.09
CA ARG A 63 23.78 18.74 -2.95
C ARG A 63 24.06 17.43 -2.21
N ASP A 64 24.07 17.43 -0.88
CA ASP A 64 24.31 16.23 -0.07
C ASP A 64 23.03 15.37 -0.06
N PRO A 65 23.07 14.13 -0.61
CA PRO A 65 21.92 13.24 -0.61
C PRO A 65 21.34 12.98 0.78
N LYS A 66 22.16 13.01 1.84
CA LYS A 66 21.69 12.86 3.22
C LYS A 66 20.88 14.06 3.66
N HIS A 67 21.34 15.27 3.36
CA HIS A 67 20.61 16.49 3.66
C HIS A 67 19.27 16.51 2.91
N VAL A 68 19.28 16.20 1.61
CA VAL A 68 18.06 16.11 0.78
C VAL A 68 17.09 15.09 1.35
N LEU A 69 17.56 13.90 1.77
CA LEU A 69 16.75 12.89 2.45
C LEU A 69 16.12 13.44 3.74
N PHE A 70 16.88 14.11 4.60
CA PHE A 70 16.34 14.69 5.84
C PHE A 70 15.28 15.77 5.57
N GLN A 71 15.45 16.60 4.55
CA GLN A 71 14.48 17.61 4.18
C GLN A 71 13.19 16.97 3.61
N ASN A 72 13.33 15.94 2.77
CA ASN A 72 12.21 15.11 2.32
C ASN A 72 11.43 14.53 3.52
N LEU A 73 12.12 13.95 4.51
CA LEU A 73 11.48 13.40 5.70
C LEU A 73 10.72 14.46 6.51
N LYS A 74 11.26 15.68 6.63
CA LYS A 74 10.55 16.80 7.28
C LYS A 74 9.27 17.15 6.54
N GLN A 75 9.32 17.24 5.21
CA GLN A 75 8.13 17.51 4.40
C GLN A 75 7.10 16.39 4.50
N PHE A 76 7.53 15.14 4.46
CA PHE A 76 6.65 13.99 4.68
C PHE A 76 5.97 14.07 6.04
N ARG A 77 6.69 14.49 7.08
CA ARG A 77 6.09 14.71 8.41
C ARG A 77 5.02 15.81 8.38
N VAL A 78 5.27 16.93 7.71
CA VAL A 78 4.27 18.01 7.59
C VAL A 78 3.06 17.55 6.79
N ALA A 79 3.27 16.95 5.61
CA ALA A 79 2.21 16.39 4.78
C ALA A 79 1.41 15.33 5.53
N ARG A 80 2.07 14.52 6.36
CA ARG A 80 1.43 13.51 7.20
C ARG A 80 0.45 14.12 8.19
N VAL A 81 0.85 15.21 8.86
CA VAL A 81 -0.02 15.92 9.81
C VAL A 81 -1.26 16.47 9.09
N GLU A 82 -1.10 17.07 7.91
CA GLU A 82 -2.22 17.59 7.13
C GLU A 82 -3.15 16.47 6.64
N ILE A 83 -2.60 15.36 6.14
CA ILE A 83 -3.38 14.18 5.72
C ILE A 83 -4.18 13.62 6.90
N GLU A 84 -3.56 13.48 8.07
CA GLU A 84 -4.24 13.00 9.27
C GLU A 84 -5.32 13.98 9.74
N LYS A 85 -5.08 15.29 9.65
CA LYS A 85 -6.09 16.31 9.95
C LYS A 85 -7.31 16.18 9.04
N ILE A 86 -7.10 16.12 7.72
CA ILE A 86 -8.18 15.93 6.74
C ILE A 86 -8.94 14.63 7.01
N ALA A 87 -8.22 13.54 7.30
CA ALA A 87 -8.83 12.26 7.63
C ALA A 87 -9.67 12.35 8.92
N ASN A 88 -9.17 13.01 9.96
CA ASN A 88 -9.88 13.20 11.23
C ASN A 88 -11.15 14.05 11.08
N GLU A 89 -11.17 15.01 10.15
CA GLU A 89 -12.34 15.83 9.86
C GLU A 89 -13.42 15.05 9.10
N LYS A 90 -13.01 14.15 8.19
CA LYS A 90 -13.92 13.44 7.29
C LYS A 90 -14.41 12.09 7.83
N ILE A 91 -13.54 11.36 8.52
CA ILE A 91 -13.84 10.03 9.05
C ILE A 91 -14.12 10.14 10.54
N LYS A 92 -15.39 9.92 10.90
CA LYS A 92 -15.87 10.08 12.27
C LYS A 92 -16.67 8.87 12.70
N GLY A 93 -16.27 8.26 13.81
CA GLY A 93 -17.08 7.23 14.47
C GLY A 93 -16.38 5.89 14.56
N THR A 94 -17.20 4.83 14.61
CA THR A 94 -16.84 3.48 15.02
C THR A 94 -15.88 2.77 14.06
N ILE A 95 -15.74 3.24 12.81
CA ILE A 95 -14.74 2.72 11.87
C ILE A 95 -13.31 2.84 12.41
N ARG A 96 -13.02 3.88 13.21
CA ARG A 96 -11.70 4.10 13.80
C ARG A 96 -11.40 3.16 14.97
N GLU A 97 -12.44 2.56 15.54
CA GLU A 97 -12.36 1.64 16.67
C GLU A 97 -12.06 0.21 16.22
N ILE A 98 -12.17 -0.07 14.91
CA ILE A 98 -11.77 -1.37 14.35
C ILE A 98 -10.28 -1.59 14.62
N PRO A 99 -9.92 -2.66 15.36
CA PRO A 99 -8.57 -2.83 15.86
C PRO A 99 -7.59 -3.19 14.75
N TRP A 100 -6.37 -2.69 14.89
CA TRP A 100 -5.23 -3.23 14.16
C TRP A 100 -4.90 -4.61 14.70
N ARG A 101 -4.70 -5.58 13.80
CA ARG A 101 -4.27 -6.94 14.14
C ARG A 101 -3.06 -7.31 13.31
N ASP A 102 -1.97 -7.63 13.98
CA ASP A 102 -0.76 -8.12 13.32
C ASP A 102 -0.85 -9.62 13.08
N GLY A 103 -0.48 -10.04 11.87
CA GLY A 103 -0.56 -11.44 11.40
C GLY A 103 0.81 -12.05 11.16
N ASP A 104 1.86 -11.53 11.79
CA ASP A 104 3.26 -11.76 11.41
C ASP A 104 3.75 -13.20 11.67
N ALA A 105 3.01 -13.99 12.46
CA ALA A 105 3.29 -15.40 12.70
C ALA A 105 2.65 -16.35 11.67
N CYS A 106 1.75 -15.86 10.81
CA CYS A 106 1.00 -16.70 9.90
C CYS A 106 1.75 -16.98 8.60
N GLN A 107 1.54 -18.18 8.06
CA GLN A 107 2.16 -18.65 6.83
C GLN A 107 1.16 -19.49 6.04
N GLN A 108 1.15 -19.33 4.72
CA GLN A 108 0.43 -20.21 3.83
C GLN A 108 1.04 -21.61 3.86
N ARG A 109 0.16 -22.59 3.80
CA ARG A 109 0.51 -24.01 3.79
C ARG A 109 -0.03 -24.63 2.51
N GLY A 110 0.69 -25.61 1.97
CA GLY A 110 0.15 -26.46 0.90
C GLY A 110 -0.82 -27.49 1.46
N LEU A 111 -1.39 -28.34 0.58
CA LEU A 111 -2.35 -29.39 0.94
C LEU A 111 -1.82 -30.36 2.01
N ALA A 112 -0.51 -30.61 2.04
CA ALA A 112 0.13 -31.45 3.06
C ALA A 112 0.27 -30.77 4.44
N GLY A 113 -0.26 -29.56 4.63
CA GLY A 113 -0.20 -28.81 5.88
C GLY A 113 1.18 -28.22 6.21
N LYS A 114 2.20 -28.43 5.36
CA LYS A 114 3.53 -27.82 5.49
C LYS A 114 3.55 -26.43 4.84
N PRO A 115 4.44 -25.50 5.27
CA PRO A 115 4.64 -24.22 4.57
C PRO A 115 4.77 -24.41 3.06
N ALA A 116 4.10 -23.57 2.28
CA ALA A 116 4.11 -23.67 0.83
C ALA A 116 5.52 -23.39 0.27
N ALA A 117 6.19 -24.44 -0.21
CA ALA A 117 7.55 -24.37 -0.73
C ALA A 117 7.63 -23.95 -2.21
N SER A 118 6.51 -23.92 -2.92
CA SER A 118 6.43 -23.52 -4.34
C SER A 118 5.09 -22.85 -4.64
N LEU A 119 5.02 -22.14 -5.78
CA LEU A 119 3.76 -21.63 -6.30
C LEU A 119 2.79 -22.75 -6.66
N ASP A 120 3.25 -23.92 -7.11
CA ASP A 120 2.36 -25.05 -7.41
C ASP A 120 1.64 -25.53 -6.15
N ALA A 121 2.40 -25.71 -5.06
CA ALA A 121 1.83 -26.10 -3.77
C ALA A 121 0.84 -25.06 -3.22
N LEU A 122 1.15 -23.77 -3.38
CA LEU A 122 0.29 -22.67 -2.95
C LEU A 122 -0.99 -22.56 -3.81
N TYR A 123 -0.88 -22.71 -5.13
CA TYR A 123 -2.02 -22.58 -6.03
C TYR A 123 -2.94 -23.81 -5.98
N ALA A 124 -2.40 -25.00 -5.68
CA ALA A 124 -3.23 -26.20 -5.49
C ALA A 124 -4.28 -25.97 -4.40
N ILE A 125 -3.88 -25.45 -3.23
CA ILE A 125 -4.82 -25.11 -2.16
C ILE A 125 -5.62 -23.84 -2.47
N ALA A 126 -5.03 -22.82 -3.10
CA ALA A 126 -5.73 -21.57 -3.39
C ALA A 126 -6.92 -21.77 -4.35
N ASN A 127 -6.82 -22.70 -5.31
CA ASN A 127 -7.94 -23.05 -6.20
C ASN A 127 -9.17 -23.56 -5.43
N LEU A 128 -8.94 -24.33 -4.36
CA LEU A 128 -10.02 -24.82 -3.50
C LEU A 128 -10.52 -23.71 -2.57
N ALA A 129 -9.59 -22.98 -1.94
CA ALA A 129 -9.89 -21.88 -1.03
C ALA A 129 -10.65 -20.74 -1.68
N CYS A 130 -10.36 -20.43 -2.94
CA CYS A 130 -11.06 -19.40 -3.69
C CYS A 130 -12.56 -19.67 -3.79
N LYS A 131 -12.97 -20.92 -4.04
CA LYS A 131 -14.39 -21.29 -4.10
C LYS A 131 -15.06 -21.13 -2.74
N VAL A 132 -14.43 -21.63 -1.68
CA VAL A 132 -14.95 -21.53 -0.30
C VAL A 132 -15.05 -20.07 0.14
N TYR A 133 -14.00 -19.28 -0.09
CA TYR A 133 -13.94 -17.85 0.21
C TYR A 133 -15.02 -17.05 -0.51
N GLN A 134 -15.24 -17.30 -1.80
CA GLN A 134 -16.29 -16.63 -2.57
C GLN A 134 -17.68 -16.93 -2.04
N VAL A 135 -17.97 -18.18 -1.69
CA VAL A 135 -19.26 -18.59 -1.11
C VAL A 135 -19.48 -17.89 0.23
N ILE A 136 -18.49 -17.95 1.13
CA ILE A 136 -18.61 -17.34 2.46
C ILE A 136 -18.82 -15.84 2.36
N LEU A 137 -18.00 -15.13 1.57
CA LEU A 137 -18.16 -13.68 1.43
C LEU A 137 -19.49 -13.30 0.78
N THR A 138 -19.94 -14.04 -0.23
CA THR A 138 -21.24 -13.79 -0.87
C THR A 138 -22.38 -13.94 0.13
N ASP A 139 -22.30 -14.92 1.02
CA ASP A 139 -23.29 -15.14 2.08
C ASP A 139 -23.25 -14.04 3.15
N ILE A 140 -22.06 -13.70 3.66
CA ILE A 140 -21.86 -12.62 4.65
C ILE A 140 -22.34 -11.27 4.10
N CYS A 141 -22.09 -11.00 2.82
CA CYS A 141 -22.47 -9.74 2.17
C CYS A 141 -23.84 -9.79 1.51
N LYS A 142 -24.66 -10.81 1.78
CA LYS A 142 -25.99 -10.93 1.19
C LYS A 142 -26.88 -9.77 1.63
N GLY A 143 -27.30 -8.94 0.67
CA GLY A 143 -28.05 -7.70 0.95
C GLY A 143 -27.18 -6.57 1.54
N GLY A 144 -25.86 -6.77 1.60
CA GLY A 144 -24.88 -5.81 2.06
C GLY A 144 -24.15 -5.13 0.89
N PRO A 145 -22.90 -4.66 1.09
CA PRO A 145 -22.16 -3.93 0.08
C PRO A 145 -21.80 -4.81 -1.13
N PRO A 146 -21.70 -4.24 -2.34
CA PRO A 146 -21.20 -4.95 -3.52
C PRO A 146 -19.83 -5.57 -3.28
N LEU A 147 -19.67 -6.81 -3.76
CA LEU A 147 -18.42 -7.54 -3.74
C LEU A 147 -17.78 -7.58 -5.13
N ASN A 148 -16.48 -7.31 -5.16
CA ASN A 148 -15.60 -7.56 -6.30
C ASN A 148 -14.68 -8.73 -5.96
N LEU A 149 -15.09 -9.94 -6.34
CA LEU A 149 -14.32 -11.16 -6.13
C LEU A 149 -13.37 -11.36 -7.32
N ALA A 150 -12.07 -11.34 -7.05
CA ALA A 150 -11.07 -11.46 -8.10
C ALA A 150 -10.76 -12.93 -8.41
N PRO A 151 -10.34 -13.25 -9.66
CA PRO A 151 -9.68 -14.52 -9.93
C PRO A 151 -8.37 -14.60 -9.16
N LEU A 152 -7.80 -15.81 -9.09
CA LEU A 152 -6.48 -16.01 -8.50
C LEU A 152 -5.46 -15.05 -9.12
N LYS A 153 -4.57 -14.51 -8.28
CA LYS A 153 -3.47 -13.65 -8.73
C LYS A 153 -2.70 -14.33 -9.87
N GLY A 154 -2.32 -13.58 -10.90
CA GLY A 154 -1.50 -14.12 -12.00
C GLY A 154 -0.14 -14.62 -11.48
N ARG A 155 0.30 -15.80 -11.95
CA ARG A 155 1.48 -16.49 -11.42
C ARG A 155 2.76 -15.67 -11.50
N ALA A 156 3.02 -15.02 -12.65
CA ALA A 156 4.22 -14.19 -12.83
C ALA A 156 4.31 -13.05 -11.80
N ARG A 157 3.18 -12.37 -11.54
CA ARG A 157 3.10 -11.30 -10.52
C ARG A 157 3.20 -11.84 -9.10
N ALA A 158 2.68 -13.04 -8.83
CA ALA A 158 2.84 -13.70 -7.54
C ALA A 158 4.32 -14.07 -7.29
N GLU A 159 5.00 -14.58 -8.31
CA GLU A 159 6.41 -14.96 -8.24
C GLU A 159 7.32 -13.75 -8.00
N GLU A 160 7.11 -12.69 -8.78
CA GLU A 160 7.81 -11.41 -8.62
C GLU A 160 7.63 -10.85 -7.21
N LYS A 161 6.38 -10.81 -6.72
CA LYS A 161 6.07 -10.35 -5.36
C LYS A 161 6.74 -11.20 -4.29
N ALA A 162 6.67 -12.53 -4.40
CA ALA A 162 7.29 -13.42 -3.41
C ALA A 162 8.80 -13.21 -3.31
N ARG A 163 9.49 -13.13 -4.45
CA ARG A 163 10.94 -12.90 -4.46
C ARG A 163 11.30 -11.51 -3.92
N ASN A 164 10.58 -10.48 -4.33
CA ASN A 164 10.96 -9.11 -3.99
C ASN A 164 10.64 -8.76 -2.52
N GLU A 165 9.53 -9.27 -1.97
CA GLU A 165 9.08 -8.90 -0.62
C GLU A 165 9.46 -9.91 0.47
N TYR A 166 9.67 -11.18 0.11
CA TYR A 166 9.75 -12.27 1.08
C TYR A 166 10.93 -13.22 0.91
N ALA A 167 11.94 -12.89 0.09
CA ALA A 167 13.14 -13.71 -0.06
C ALA A 167 13.88 -13.96 1.27
N ASP A 168 13.92 -12.95 2.15
CA ASP A 168 14.67 -13.00 3.41
C ASP A 168 13.83 -13.45 4.62
N LYS A 169 12.66 -14.04 4.38
CA LYS A 169 11.76 -14.51 5.46
C LYS A 169 12.14 -15.91 5.94
N THR A 170 11.68 -16.25 7.15
CA THR A 170 12.05 -17.50 7.87
C THR A 170 11.46 -18.79 7.28
N ALA A 171 10.46 -18.67 6.41
CA ALA A 171 9.86 -19.77 5.65
C ALA A 171 9.96 -19.47 4.16
N PRO A 172 9.77 -20.47 3.26
CA PRO A 172 9.85 -20.24 1.82
C PRO A 172 9.03 -19.03 1.39
N CYS A 173 9.57 -18.19 0.51
CA CYS A 173 8.99 -16.89 0.17
C CYS A 173 7.50 -16.96 -0.25
N TYR A 174 7.09 -18.04 -0.92
CA TYR A 174 5.70 -18.28 -1.31
C TYR A 174 4.74 -18.47 -0.12
N SER A 175 5.25 -18.92 1.03
CA SER A 175 4.46 -19.06 2.26
C SER A 175 3.97 -17.72 2.81
N TRP A 176 4.51 -16.59 2.34
CA TRP A 176 4.16 -15.26 2.79
C TRP A 176 3.23 -14.51 1.82
N LEU A 177 2.76 -15.17 0.76
CA LEU A 177 1.80 -14.60 -0.18
C LEU A 177 0.35 -14.80 0.31
N PHE A 178 -0.23 -13.75 0.88
CA PHE A 178 -1.61 -13.77 1.39
C PHE A 178 -2.66 -13.23 0.42
N ASP A 179 -2.24 -12.76 -0.77
CA ASP A 179 -3.08 -12.13 -1.78
C ASP A 179 -3.24 -12.97 -3.06
N ILE A 180 -3.03 -14.30 -2.97
CA ILE A 180 -3.32 -15.21 -4.09
C ILE A 180 -4.83 -15.28 -4.33
N THR A 181 -5.59 -15.54 -3.26
CA THR A 181 -7.05 -15.43 -3.23
C THR A 181 -7.41 -14.08 -2.64
N ARG A 182 -8.16 -13.25 -3.38
CA ARG A 182 -8.44 -11.86 -2.97
C ARG A 182 -9.79 -11.36 -3.43
N GLY A 183 -10.36 -10.43 -2.67
CA GLY A 183 -11.60 -9.74 -3.01
C GLY A 183 -11.65 -8.33 -2.43
N ALA A 184 -12.66 -7.57 -2.83
CA ALA A 184 -12.95 -6.27 -2.26
C ALA A 184 -14.46 -6.10 -2.00
N ALA A 185 -14.79 -5.39 -0.92
CA ALA A 185 -16.15 -4.94 -0.62
C ALA A 185 -16.21 -3.41 -0.77
N LEU A 186 -17.27 -2.91 -1.41
CA LEU A 186 -17.43 -1.49 -1.75
C LEU A 186 -18.56 -0.87 -0.91
N CYS A 187 -18.24 -0.31 0.24
CA CYS A 187 -19.23 0.28 1.14
C CYS A 187 -19.51 1.74 0.76
N GLN A 188 -20.78 2.15 0.83
CA GLN A 188 -21.20 3.54 0.59
C GLN A 188 -21.19 4.38 1.88
N THR A 189 -21.25 3.74 3.05
CA THR A 189 -21.30 4.40 4.36
C THR A 189 -20.36 3.74 5.35
N GLU A 190 -19.94 4.50 6.37
CA GLU A 190 -19.13 3.98 7.48
C GLU A 190 -19.88 2.85 8.22
N ASP A 191 -21.18 2.99 8.44
CA ASP A 191 -22.01 1.99 9.11
C ASP A 191 -22.07 0.65 8.36
N ALA A 192 -22.14 0.68 7.02
CA ALA A 192 -22.12 -0.53 6.21
C ALA A 192 -20.77 -1.26 6.33
N LEU A 193 -19.67 -0.50 6.38
CA LEU A 193 -18.32 -1.04 6.56
C LEU A 193 -18.13 -1.64 7.95
N VAL A 194 -18.56 -0.94 9.00
CA VAL A 194 -18.49 -1.44 10.38
C VAL A 194 -19.38 -2.67 10.56
N SER A 195 -20.58 -2.67 9.98
CA SER A 195 -21.48 -3.82 9.98
C SER A 195 -20.86 -5.04 9.28
N LEU A 196 -20.22 -4.83 8.12
CA LEU A 196 -19.50 -5.90 7.42
C LEU A 196 -18.34 -6.45 8.25
N TYR A 197 -17.52 -5.58 8.85
CA TYR A 197 -16.42 -6.03 9.72
C TYR A 197 -16.93 -6.88 10.89
N LYS A 198 -18.01 -6.45 11.55
CA LYS A 198 -18.63 -7.20 12.66
C LYS A 198 -19.23 -8.53 12.20
N ALA A 199 -19.84 -8.56 11.01
CA ALA A 199 -20.36 -9.80 10.44
C ALA A 199 -19.23 -10.80 10.14
N LEU A 200 -18.08 -10.33 9.63
CA LEU A 200 -16.88 -11.15 9.45
C LEU A 200 -16.32 -11.65 10.78
N GLU A 201 -16.32 -10.82 11.82
CA GLU A 201 -15.84 -11.20 13.16
C GLU A 201 -16.72 -12.24 13.85
N ALA A 202 -18.03 -12.21 13.59
CA ALA A 202 -19.00 -13.11 14.18
C ALA A 202 -19.20 -14.44 13.41
N ASP A 203 -18.60 -14.59 12.23
CA ASP A 203 -18.78 -15.78 11.38
C ASP A 203 -17.68 -16.82 11.61
N ASP A 204 -18.03 -17.95 12.22
CA ASP A 204 -17.11 -19.04 12.55
C ASP A 204 -16.41 -19.70 11.33
N ARG A 205 -16.86 -19.41 10.10
CA ARG A 205 -16.25 -19.94 8.86
C ARG A 205 -15.00 -19.16 8.45
N VAL A 206 -14.80 -17.97 9.01
CA VAL A 206 -13.65 -17.10 8.76
C VAL A 206 -12.91 -16.78 10.06
N ASP A 207 -11.60 -16.66 9.96
CA ASP A 207 -10.74 -16.22 11.06
C ASP A 207 -9.98 -14.97 10.62
N ILE A 208 -10.23 -13.84 11.27
CA ILE A 208 -9.56 -12.57 10.95
C ILE A 208 -8.14 -12.62 11.52
N VAL A 209 -7.19 -12.99 10.67
CA VAL A 209 -5.77 -13.13 11.01
C VAL A 209 -5.07 -11.79 11.10
N ARG A 210 -5.40 -10.87 10.19
CA ARG A 210 -4.75 -9.55 10.10
C ARG A 210 -5.76 -8.48 9.74
N THR A 211 -5.63 -7.32 10.35
CA THR A 211 -6.41 -6.13 10.04
C THR A 211 -5.48 -4.92 10.02
N LYS A 212 -5.42 -4.23 8.89
CA LYS A 212 -4.82 -2.91 8.77
C LYS A 212 -5.93 -1.89 8.56
N ASN A 213 -6.27 -1.17 9.62
CA ASN A 213 -7.27 -0.11 9.56
C ASN A 213 -6.63 1.21 9.09
N ARG A 214 -6.49 1.37 7.78
CA ARG A 214 -5.90 2.60 7.19
C ARG A 214 -6.92 3.74 7.11
N PHE A 215 -8.02 3.69 7.86
CA PHE A 215 -8.76 4.91 8.19
C PHE A 215 -8.15 5.61 9.41
N ALA A 216 -7.39 4.88 10.23
CA ALA A 216 -6.82 5.37 11.48
C ALA A 216 -5.45 4.72 11.80
N PRO A 217 -4.33 5.27 11.31
CA PRO A 217 -4.22 6.42 10.41
C PRO A 217 -4.13 6.01 8.90
N PRO A 218 -4.43 6.93 7.96
CA PRO A 218 -4.27 6.73 6.51
C PRO A 218 -2.86 6.32 6.09
N LEU A 219 -2.68 5.89 4.84
CA LEU A 219 -1.35 5.77 4.25
C LEU A 219 -0.75 7.16 3.95
N PHE A 220 0.56 7.21 3.67
CA PHE A 220 1.29 8.46 3.45
C PHE A 220 0.78 9.25 2.22
N ASN A 221 0.12 8.58 1.28
CA ASN A 221 -0.50 9.17 0.10
C ASN A 221 -1.98 9.53 0.32
N GLY A 222 -2.47 9.45 1.56
CA GLY A 222 -3.88 9.70 1.90
C GLY A 222 -4.82 8.55 1.56
N TYR A 223 -4.32 7.42 1.04
CA TYR A 223 -5.16 6.26 0.74
C TYR A 223 -5.71 5.61 2.02
N GLN A 224 -6.99 5.24 1.98
CA GLN A 224 -7.75 4.70 3.12
C GLN A 224 -8.54 3.47 2.68
N ASP A 225 -8.37 2.39 3.43
CA ASP A 225 -9.14 1.14 3.33
C ASP A 225 -8.99 0.35 4.63
N ILE A 226 -9.81 -0.69 4.79
CA ILE A 226 -9.48 -1.79 5.70
C ILE A 226 -8.90 -2.91 4.87
N LEU A 227 -7.61 -3.19 5.05
CA LEU A 227 -6.95 -4.33 4.43
C LEU A 227 -6.89 -5.48 5.44
N MET A 228 -7.58 -6.58 5.13
CA MET A 228 -7.66 -7.75 5.99
C MET A 228 -7.07 -8.98 5.33
N ASN A 229 -6.49 -9.86 6.16
CA ASN A 229 -6.28 -11.24 5.79
C ASN A 229 -7.22 -12.10 6.64
N VAL A 230 -8.11 -12.82 5.97
CA VAL A 230 -9.03 -13.78 6.59
C VAL A 230 -8.61 -15.19 6.22
N ALA A 231 -8.58 -16.10 7.19
CA ALA A 231 -8.32 -17.50 6.93
C ALA A 231 -9.64 -18.25 6.74
N VAL A 232 -9.74 -18.98 5.64
CA VAL A 232 -10.82 -19.95 5.40
C VAL A 232 -10.29 -21.36 5.55
N LYS A 233 -11.12 -22.27 6.06
CA LYS A 233 -10.75 -23.68 6.18
C LYS A 233 -11.08 -24.42 4.89
N VAL A 234 -10.10 -25.15 4.37
CA VAL A 234 -10.26 -26.05 3.23
C VAL A 234 -9.57 -27.35 3.57
N GLU A 235 -10.32 -28.44 3.52
CA GLU A 235 -9.88 -29.73 4.06
C GLU A 235 -9.35 -29.55 5.50
N ASN A 236 -8.07 -29.88 5.73
CA ASN A 236 -7.41 -29.78 7.03
C ASN A 236 -6.46 -28.58 7.13
N VAL A 237 -6.54 -27.61 6.21
CA VAL A 237 -5.63 -26.47 6.14
C VAL A 237 -6.40 -25.14 6.16
N LYS A 238 -5.87 -24.16 6.90
CA LYS A 238 -6.31 -22.76 6.82
C LYS A 238 -5.57 -22.07 5.68
N HIS A 239 -6.30 -21.50 4.73
CA HIS A 239 -5.74 -20.70 3.64
C HIS A 239 -6.07 -19.23 3.87
N LEU A 240 -5.07 -18.35 3.79
CA LEU A 240 -5.26 -16.92 3.96
C LEU A 240 -5.72 -16.29 2.63
N CYS A 241 -6.78 -15.50 2.70
CA CYS A 241 -7.35 -14.71 1.62
C CYS A 241 -7.29 -13.23 1.99
N GLU A 242 -7.02 -12.36 1.02
CA GLU A 242 -7.01 -10.91 1.22
C GLU A 242 -8.41 -10.33 0.95
N LEU A 243 -8.96 -9.58 1.90
CA LEU A 243 -10.17 -8.77 1.69
C LEU A 243 -9.82 -7.30 1.88
N GLN A 244 -10.17 -6.47 0.92
CA GLN A 244 -10.12 -5.01 1.04
C GLN A 244 -11.53 -4.47 1.22
N ILE A 245 -11.77 -3.67 2.25
CA ILE A 245 -13.05 -2.97 2.43
C ILE A 245 -12.83 -1.49 2.16
N HIS A 246 -13.45 -1.00 1.09
CA HIS A 246 -13.36 0.38 0.65
C HIS A 246 -14.59 1.16 1.10
N LEU A 247 -14.37 2.42 1.49
CA LEU A 247 -15.43 3.40 1.57
C LEU A 247 -15.42 4.19 0.26
N MET A 248 -16.47 4.03 -0.53
CA MET A 248 -16.60 4.70 -1.83
C MET A 248 -16.81 6.20 -1.63
N PRO A 249 -16.29 7.05 -2.54
CA PRO A 249 -16.67 8.46 -2.56
C PRO A 249 -18.18 8.55 -2.78
N MET A 250 -18.86 9.34 -1.94
CA MET A 250 -20.24 9.76 -2.19
C MET A 250 -20.30 10.72 -3.39
#